data_AF-A0A969L4A8-F1
#
_entry.id   AF-A0A969L4A8-F1
#
_cell.length_a   1.000
_cell.length_b   1.000
_cell.length_c   1.000
_cell.angle_alpha   90.00
_cell.angle_beta   90.00
_cell.angle_gamma   90.00
#
_symmetry.space_group_name_H-M   'P 1'
#
loop_
_entity.id
_entity.type
_entity.pdbx_description
1 polymer ?
#
loop_
_entity_poly.entity_id
_entity_poly.type
_entity_poly.pdbx_seq_one_letter_code
_entity_poly.pdbx_strand_id
1 'polypeptide(L)'
;MLYSQSYYSYYDGKKIYYKSSENYIIKFNDETVQSQKEKLLIEQAFTKSIKRIESIDRLSILALKDEFIDKNLDMLSYIQNDYDVDYLSPILLNEDDKIVGCFTDEFIVKLKTNKDISILLNLCHKYKVTIDRQYKYDERTYFIRMFSNKEMTSMKLANLFYETGFLNILNRTFCFSQSKELMIHFIINNGQSIISAKMAAKGP
;
A
#
# COMPACT_ATOMS: atom_id res chain seq x y z
N MET A 1 10.05 -20.94 7.21
CA MET A 1 9.25 -20.15 6.25
C MET A 1 7.82 -20.10 6.74
N LEU A 2 7.47 -19.09 7.53
CA LEU A 2 6.08 -18.79 7.85
C LEU A 2 5.71 -17.59 6.99
N TYR A 3 5.19 -17.87 5.80
CA TYR A 3 4.53 -16.87 4.98
C TYR A 3 3.30 -16.36 5.75
N SER A 4 3.35 -15.16 6.30
CA SER A 4 2.15 -14.41 6.64
C SER A 4 1.45 -14.04 5.32
N GLN A 5 0.72 -14.98 4.72
CA GLN A 5 -0.11 -14.77 3.53
C GLN A 5 -1.34 -13.93 3.90
N SER A 6 -1.15 -12.66 4.23
CA SER A 6 -2.23 -11.75 4.62
C SER A 6 -2.61 -10.73 3.54
N TYR A 7 -1.83 -10.64 2.46
CA TYR A 7 -2.14 -9.77 1.32
C TYR A 7 -2.84 -10.55 0.22
N TYR A 8 -4.10 -10.20 -0.01
CA TYR A 8 -4.87 -10.76 -1.11
C TYR A 8 -5.89 -9.75 -1.61
N SER A 9 -6.45 -10.05 -2.77
CA SER A 9 -7.50 -9.27 -3.37
C SER A 9 -8.46 -10.14 -4.19
N TYR A 10 -9.61 -9.59 -4.57
CA TYR A 10 -10.59 -10.31 -5.39
C TYR A 10 -10.54 -9.84 -6.86
N TYR A 11 -10.09 -10.71 -7.75
CA TYR A 11 -10.12 -10.49 -9.20
C TYR A 11 -11.03 -11.52 -9.87
N ASP A 12 -12.06 -11.05 -10.56
CA ASP A 12 -13.02 -11.91 -11.28
C ASP A 12 -13.60 -13.03 -10.41
N GLY A 13 -14.04 -12.67 -9.19
CA GLY A 13 -14.57 -13.64 -8.23
C GLY A 13 -13.51 -14.47 -7.49
N LYS A 14 -12.24 -14.46 -7.93
CA LYS A 14 -11.17 -15.28 -7.38
C LYS A 14 -10.28 -14.49 -6.44
N LYS A 15 -9.87 -15.13 -5.35
CA LYS A 15 -8.87 -14.58 -4.42
C LYS A 15 -7.48 -14.74 -5.03
N ILE A 16 -6.75 -13.63 -5.18
CA ILE A 16 -5.38 -13.57 -5.66
C ILE A 16 -4.48 -13.17 -4.50
N TYR A 17 -3.45 -13.95 -4.21
CA TYR A 17 -2.53 -13.71 -3.11
C TYR A 17 -1.26 -13.00 -3.57
N TYR A 18 -0.68 -12.23 -2.67
CA TYR A 18 0.56 -11.49 -2.90
C TYR A 18 1.58 -11.80 -1.82
N LYS A 19 2.86 -11.79 -2.21
CA LYS A 19 3.98 -11.81 -1.28
C LYS A 19 4.36 -10.38 -0.93
N SER A 20 4.70 -10.13 0.34
CA SER A 20 5.35 -8.88 0.72
C SER A 20 6.81 -8.93 0.29
N SER A 21 7.34 -7.85 -0.28
CA SER A 21 8.78 -7.70 -0.47
C SER A 21 9.48 -7.16 0.79
N GLU A 22 10.81 -7.07 0.73
CA GLU A 22 11.66 -6.38 1.72
C GLU A 22 11.56 -4.85 1.65
N ASN A 23 10.88 -4.31 0.63
CA ASN A 23 10.76 -2.88 0.37
C ASN A 23 9.38 -2.36 0.78
N TYR A 24 9.36 -1.25 1.49
CA TYR A 24 8.16 -0.56 1.95
C TYR A 24 8.11 0.85 1.38
N ILE A 25 6.92 1.28 0.99
CA ILE A 25 6.64 2.66 0.62
C ILE A 25 6.03 3.35 1.83
N ILE A 26 6.56 4.51 2.13
CA ILE A 26 6.10 5.42 3.17
C ILE A 26 5.67 6.70 2.47
N LYS A 27 4.43 7.13 2.72
CA LYS A 27 3.99 8.46 2.35
C LYS A 27 3.86 9.31 3.60
N PHE A 28 4.53 10.45 3.57
CA PHE A 28 4.47 11.46 4.63
C PHE A 28 3.38 12.49 4.35
N ASN A 29 2.91 13.15 5.41
CA ASN A 29 1.95 14.25 5.28
C ASN A 29 2.59 15.46 4.54
N ASP A 30 1.77 16.46 4.17
CA ASP A 30 2.24 17.65 3.44
C ASP A 30 3.15 18.57 4.27
N GLU A 31 3.04 18.48 5.60
CA GLU A 31 3.72 19.35 6.55
C GLU A 31 5.08 18.78 6.99
N THR A 32 5.31 17.47 6.77
CA THR A 32 6.54 16.80 7.20
C THR A 32 7.74 17.27 6.39
N VAL A 33 8.65 17.97 7.06
CA VAL A 33 9.91 18.41 6.46
C VAL A 33 10.95 17.29 6.40
N GLN A 34 11.92 17.42 5.50
CA GLN A 34 12.94 16.38 5.26
C GLN A 34 13.68 15.93 6.53
N SER A 35 14.01 16.86 7.43
CA SER A 35 14.69 16.54 8.69
C SER A 35 13.83 15.68 9.63
N GLN A 36 12.50 15.83 9.62
CA GLN A 36 11.60 14.96 10.38
C GLN A 36 11.52 13.56 9.78
N LYS A 37 11.49 13.46 8.44
CA LYS A 37 11.55 12.16 7.73
C LYS A 37 12.82 11.41 8.09
N GLU A 38 13.96 12.10 8.00
CA GLU A 38 15.27 11.55 8.36
C GLU A 38 15.32 11.15 9.83
N LYS A 39 14.84 12.01 10.73
CA LYS A 39 14.75 11.71 12.16
C LYS A 39 13.95 10.44 12.44
N LEU A 40 12.75 10.32 11.86
CA LEU A 40 11.89 9.15 12.05
C LEU A 40 12.58 7.86 11.57
N LEU A 41 13.30 7.93 10.45
CA LEU A 41 13.92 6.77 9.82
C LEU A 41 15.32 6.43 10.38
N ILE A 42 16.05 7.40 10.94
CA ILE A 42 17.46 7.28 11.37
C ILE A 42 17.63 7.25 12.89
N GLU A 43 16.94 8.11 13.65
CA GLU A 43 17.21 8.28 15.09
C GLU A 43 16.57 7.19 15.95
N GLN A 44 15.51 6.57 15.47
CA GLN A 44 14.98 5.35 16.06
C GLN A 44 15.90 4.19 15.65
N ALA A 45 16.21 3.26 16.56
CA ALA A 45 17.28 2.23 16.48
C ALA A 45 17.26 1.22 15.28
N PHE A 46 16.59 1.60 14.20
CA PHE A 46 16.31 0.85 12.98
C PHE A 46 17.44 0.86 11.95
N THR A 47 18.47 1.70 12.11
CA THR A 47 19.63 1.75 11.20
C THR A 47 20.29 0.39 10.97
N LYS A 48 20.24 -0.51 11.96
CA LYS A 48 20.75 -1.88 11.80
C LYS A 48 19.89 -2.73 10.86
N SER A 49 18.59 -2.51 10.84
CA SER A 49 17.61 -3.24 10.02
C SER A 49 17.43 -2.66 8.61
N ILE A 50 17.78 -1.39 8.42
CA ILE A 50 17.57 -0.68 7.16
C ILE A 50 18.79 -0.90 6.25
N LYS A 51 18.52 -1.31 5.01
CA LYS A 51 19.53 -1.47 3.95
C LYS A 51 19.69 -0.17 3.15
N ARG A 52 18.58 0.49 2.84
CA ARG A 52 18.57 1.69 1.99
C ARG A 52 17.30 2.50 2.22
N ILE A 53 17.41 3.82 2.11
CA ILE A 53 16.29 4.76 2.06
C ILE A 53 16.45 5.59 0.79
N GLU A 54 15.40 5.68 -0.01
CA GLU A 54 15.34 6.58 -1.17
C GLU A 54 14.10 7.43 -1.03
N SER A 55 14.22 8.76 -1.17
CA SER A 55 13.09 9.68 -0.98
C SER A 55 12.91 10.60 -2.18
N ILE A 56 11.66 10.80 -2.59
CA ILE A 56 11.24 11.81 -3.55
C ILE A 56 10.00 12.49 -2.98
N ASP A 57 10.12 13.79 -2.71
CA ASP A 57 9.03 14.61 -2.18
C ASP A 57 8.43 13.98 -0.90
N ARG A 58 7.13 13.64 -0.91
CA ARG A 58 6.42 13.03 0.22
C ARG A 58 6.57 11.51 0.29
N LEU A 59 7.27 10.88 -0.64
CA LEU A 59 7.41 9.43 -0.72
C LEU A 59 8.83 9.00 -0.35
N SER A 60 8.92 7.94 0.43
CA SER A 60 10.17 7.24 0.70
C SER A 60 10.02 5.73 0.49
N ILE A 61 11.02 5.10 -0.11
CA ILE A 61 11.19 3.65 -0.14
C ILE A 61 12.17 3.28 0.97
N LEU A 62 11.71 2.40 1.86
CA LEU A 62 12.47 1.79 2.92
C LEU A 62 12.79 0.34 2.54
N ALA A 63 14.05 0.04 2.25
CA ALA A 63 14.52 -1.33 2.04
C ALA A 63 15.02 -1.92 3.35
N LEU A 64 14.42 -3.01 3.79
CA LEU A 64 14.85 -3.76 4.97
C LEU A 64 15.92 -4.79 4.60
N LYS A 65 16.74 -5.20 5.57
CA LYS A 65 17.62 -6.37 5.44
C LYS A 65 16.81 -7.65 5.65
N ASP A 66 17.07 -8.67 4.83
CA ASP A 66 16.34 -9.95 4.80
C ASP A 66 16.16 -10.59 6.20
N GLU A 67 17.18 -10.54 7.05
CA GLU A 67 17.17 -11.19 8.38
C GLU A 67 16.26 -10.50 9.43
N PHE A 68 15.69 -9.34 9.10
CA PHE A 68 14.86 -8.56 10.01
C PHE A 68 13.41 -8.37 9.55
N ILE A 69 12.98 -8.93 8.42
CA ILE A 69 11.62 -8.74 7.89
C ILE A 69 10.53 -9.07 8.93
N ASP A 70 10.63 -10.24 9.57
CA ASP A 70 9.65 -10.68 10.57
C ASP A 70 9.87 -10.04 11.96
N LYS A 71 11.08 -9.53 12.22
CA LYS A 71 11.49 -8.95 13.52
C LYS A 71 11.22 -7.46 13.64
N ASN A 72 10.88 -6.79 12.53
CA ASN A 72 10.64 -5.36 12.48
C ASN A 72 9.15 -5.00 12.48
N LEU A 73 8.24 -5.91 12.83
CA LEU A 73 6.81 -5.59 12.89
C LEU A 73 6.53 -4.42 13.85
N ASP A 74 7.24 -4.38 14.99
CA ASP A 74 7.12 -3.27 15.95
C ASP A 74 7.63 -1.95 15.37
N MET A 75 8.72 -1.99 14.61
CA MET A 75 9.25 -0.82 13.88
C MET A 75 8.25 -0.32 12.84
N LEU A 76 7.75 -1.21 11.98
CA LEU A 76 6.81 -0.85 10.93
C LEU A 76 5.50 -0.33 11.54
N SER A 77 5.04 -0.94 12.64
CA SER A 77 3.90 -0.46 13.41
C SER A 77 4.17 0.91 14.01
N TYR A 78 5.37 1.16 14.57
CA TYR A 78 5.76 2.46 15.09
C TYR A 78 5.72 3.54 13.99
N ILE A 79 6.38 3.29 12.85
CA ILE A 79 6.40 4.23 11.71
C ILE A 79 4.98 4.45 11.19
N GLN A 80 4.19 3.40 11.01
CA GLN A 80 2.81 3.51 10.57
C GLN A 80 1.98 4.36 11.54
N ASN A 81 2.24 4.26 12.84
CA ASN A 81 1.55 5.01 13.90
C ASN A 81 2.06 6.45 14.11
N ASP A 82 3.14 6.85 13.46
CA ASP A 82 3.64 8.22 13.52
C ASP A 82 2.68 9.24 12.86
N TYR A 83 2.53 10.42 13.46
CA TYR A 83 1.61 11.46 12.96
C TYR A 83 2.08 12.07 11.64
N ASP A 84 3.37 11.97 11.33
CA ASP A 84 3.97 12.44 10.08
C ASP A 84 3.71 11.49 8.90
N VAL A 85 3.19 10.29 9.14
CA VAL A 85 2.99 9.25 8.13
C VAL A 85 1.51 9.11 7.75
N ASP A 86 1.20 9.37 6.48
CA ASP A 86 -0.12 9.13 5.88
C ASP A 86 -0.38 7.62 5.75
N TYR A 87 0.58 6.89 5.17
CA TYR A 87 0.51 5.43 5.07
C TYR A 87 1.90 4.78 4.95
N LEU A 88 1.95 3.52 5.36
CA LEU A 88 3.06 2.61 5.14
C LEU A 88 2.53 1.34 4.47
N SER A 89 3.17 0.91 3.39
CA SER A 89 2.73 -0.27 2.63
C SER A 89 3.93 -1.05 2.09
N PRO A 90 3.96 -2.39 2.21
CA PRO A 90 4.94 -3.17 1.48
C PRO A 90 4.70 -3.08 -0.02
N ILE A 91 5.79 -3.12 -0.78
CA ILE A 91 5.73 -3.45 -2.20
C ILE A 91 5.35 -4.92 -2.30
N LEU A 92 4.29 -5.18 -3.06
CA LEU A 92 3.70 -6.49 -3.27
C LEU A 92 4.29 -7.15 -4.50
N LEU A 93 4.52 -8.45 -4.39
CA LEU A 93 5.02 -9.32 -5.45
C LEU A 93 3.97 -10.38 -5.80
N ASN A 94 3.96 -10.82 -7.06
CA ASN A 94 3.21 -12.01 -7.47
C ASN A 94 3.98 -13.31 -7.12
N GLU A 95 3.45 -14.45 -7.58
CA GLU A 95 4.07 -15.76 -7.36
C GLU A 95 5.47 -15.89 -8.00
N ASP A 96 5.69 -15.20 -9.12
CA ASP A 96 6.97 -15.13 -9.86
C ASP A 96 7.94 -14.06 -9.31
N ASP A 97 7.69 -13.54 -8.10
CA ASP A 97 8.47 -12.47 -7.45
C ASP A 97 8.55 -11.15 -8.26
N LYS A 98 7.61 -10.93 -9.20
CA LYS A 98 7.47 -9.68 -9.94
C LYS A 98 6.65 -8.69 -9.15
N ILE A 99 7.10 -7.43 -9.15
CA ILE A 99 6.39 -6.31 -8.52
C ILE A 99 5.03 -6.12 -9.19
N VAL A 100 3.98 -6.10 -8.37
CA VAL A 100 2.60 -5.83 -8.82
C VAL A 100 2.06 -4.48 -8.34
N GLY A 101 2.60 -3.93 -7.26
CA GLY A 101 2.19 -2.62 -6.73
C GLY A 101 2.33 -2.51 -5.22
N CYS A 102 1.55 -1.62 -4.62
CA CYS A 102 1.43 -1.41 -3.17
C CYS A 102 0.01 -0.95 -2.86
N PHE A 103 -0.39 -0.88 -1.59
CA PHE A 103 -1.67 -0.26 -1.24
C PHE A 103 -1.47 1.17 -0.72
N THR A 104 -2.49 2.02 -0.91
CA THR A 104 -2.46 3.45 -0.53
C THR A 104 -3.50 3.74 0.54
N ASP A 105 -3.71 5.01 0.90
CA ASP A 105 -4.84 5.48 1.72
C ASP A 105 -6.19 5.47 0.97
N GLU A 106 -6.20 5.12 -0.31
CA GLU A 106 -7.40 5.10 -1.16
C GLU A 106 -7.65 3.71 -1.77
N PHE A 107 -8.93 3.36 -1.96
CA PHE A 107 -9.35 2.23 -2.78
C PHE A 107 -10.60 2.57 -3.60
N ILE A 108 -10.82 1.84 -4.70
CA ILE A 108 -11.98 2.04 -5.58
C ILE A 108 -13.01 0.94 -5.37
N VAL A 109 -14.27 1.36 -5.27
CA VAL A 109 -15.44 0.48 -5.27
C VAL A 109 -16.34 0.80 -6.44
N LYS A 110 -16.98 -0.22 -6.99
CA LYS A 110 -18.01 -0.08 -8.01
C LYS A 110 -19.30 -0.72 -7.50
N LEU A 111 -20.35 0.07 -7.39
CA LEU A 111 -21.68 -0.44 -7.07
C LEU A 111 -22.15 -1.41 -8.16
N LYS A 112 -22.84 -2.49 -7.77
CA LYS A 112 -23.52 -3.34 -8.75
C LYS A 112 -24.67 -2.57 -9.39
N THR A 113 -25.45 -1.85 -8.59
CA THR A 113 -26.55 -0.99 -9.03
C THR A 113 -26.50 0.38 -8.36
N ASN A 114 -27.10 1.41 -8.98
CA ASN A 114 -27.18 2.74 -8.38
C ASN A 114 -27.99 2.76 -7.06
N LYS A 115 -28.83 1.74 -6.82
CA LYS A 115 -29.63 1.62 -5.60
C LYS A 115 -28.80 1.24 -4.37
N ASP A 116 -27.58 0.74 -4.57
CA ASP A 116 -26.69 0.27 -3.51
C ASP A 116 -25.89 1.41 -2.85
N ILE A 117 -26.11 2.68 -3.24
CA ILE A 117 -25.37 3.82 -2.67
C ILE A 117 -25.59 3.99 -1.17
N SER A 118 -26.80 3.69 -0.67
CA SER A 118 -27.09 3.73 0.77
C SER A 118 -26.28 2.68 1.54
N ILE A 119 -26.06 1.50 0.94
CA ILE A 119 -25.22 0.45 1.50
C ILE A 119 -23.76 0.91 1.55
N LEU A 120 -23.27 1.54 0.47
CA LEU A 120 -21.92 2.11 0.45
C LEU A 120 -21.74 3.17 1.53
N LEU A 121 -22.68 4.09 1.69
CA LEU A 121 -22.65 5.12 2.73
C LEU A 121 -22.63 4.50 4.14
N ASN A 122 -23.45 3.46 4.38
CA ASN A 122 -23.48 2.74 5.64
C ASN A 122 -22.14 2.04 5.93
N LEU A 123 -21.51 1.42 4.93
CA LEU A 123 -20.19 0.82 5.08
C LEU A 123 -19.11 1.88 5.35
N CYS A 124 -19.16 3.01 4.64
CA CYS A 124 -18.24 4.12 4.85
C CYS A 124 -18.33 4.64 6.29
N HIS A 125 -19.54 4.87 6.78
CA HIS A 125 -19.79 5.26 8.17
C HIS A 125 -19.30 4.20 9.16
N LYS A 126 -19.62 2.91 8.95
CA LYS A 126 -19.23 1.80 9.81
C LYS A 126 -17.71 1.68 9.97
N TYR A 127 -16.98 1.81 8.87
CA TYR A 127 -15.51 1.66 8.85
C TYR A 127 -14.75 2.98 8.99
N LYS A 128 -15.46 4.09 9.24
CA LYS A 128 -14.89 5.45 9.39
C LYS A 128 -14.03 5.86 8.18
N VAL A 129 -14.52 5.58 6.98
CA VAL A 129 -13.92 6.01 5.71
C VAL A 129 -14.88 6.93 4.96
N THR A 130 -14.39 7.67 3.98
CA THR A 130 -15.19 8.64 3.24
C THR A 130 -15.13 8.39 1.75
N ILE A 131 -16.23 8.69 1.06
CA ILE A 131 -16.23 8.83 -0.39
C ILE A 131 -15.49 10.14 -0.71
N ASP A 132 -14.29 10.03 -1.28
CA ASP A 132 -13.49 11.19 -1.69
C ASP A 132 -14.07 11.82 -2.97
N ARG A 133 -14.33 10.98 -3.97
CA ARG A 133 -14.90 11.41 -5.25
C ARG A 133 -15.61 10.28 -5.98
N GLN A 134 -16.55 10.64 -6.84
CA GLN A 134 -17.17 9.75 -7.82
C GLN A 134 -16.37 9.80 -9.13
N TYR A 135 -16.27 8.68 -9.83
CA TYR A 135 -15.60 8.64 -11.12
C TYR A 135 -16.45 9.33 -12.19
N LYS A 136 -15.90 10.35 -12.84
CA LYS A 136 -16.60 11.18 -13.83
C LYS A 136 -17.17 10.44 -15.05
N TYR A 137 -16.72 9.21 -15.33
CA TYR A 137 -17.16 8.41 -16.48
C TYR A 137 -18.01 7.19 -16.09
N ASP A 138 -18.20 6.92 -14.80
CA ASP A 138 -19.06 5.83 -14.32
C ASP A 138 -19.65 6.21 -12.97
N GLU A 139 -20.95 6.53 -12.96
CA GLU A 139 -21.70 6.94 -11.77
C GLU A 139 -21.74 5.86 -10.67
N ARG A 140 -21.40 4.61 -11.00
CA ARG A 140 -21.31 3.53 -10.01
C ARG A 140 -19.95 3.41 -9.35
N THR A 141 -18.94 4.12 -9.85
CA THR A 141 -17.56 3.97 -9.38
C THR A 141 -17.20 5.12 -8.44
N TYR A 142 -16.72 4.77 -7.25
CA TYR A 142 -16.39 5.70 -6.18
C TYR A 142 -14.98 5.43 -5.66
N PHE A 143 -14.26 6.49 -5.35
CA PHE A 143 -12.97 6.46 -4.67
C PHE A 143 -13.21 6.67 -3.19
N ILE A 144 -12.76 5.72 -2.38
CA ILE A 144 -12.93 5.71 -0.94
C ILE A 144 -11.58 6.01 -0.31
N ARG A 145 -11.51 7.10 0.46
CA ARG A 145 -10.32 7.50 1.20
C ARG A 145 -10.45 7.10 2.66
N MET A 146 -9.34 6.62 3.20
CA MET A 146 -9.17 6.27 4.60
C MET A 146 -8.49 7.43 5.32
N PHE A 147 -9.12 7.95 6.36
CA PHE A 147 -8.48 8.90 7.25
C PHE A 147 -7.91 8.16 8.44
N SER A 148 -6.60 8.06 8.54
CA SER A 148 -5.86 7.69 9.75
C SER A 148 -6.33 6.42 10.49
N ASN A 149 -7.08 5.52 9.83
CA ASN A 149 -7.47 4.25 10.42
C ASN A 149 -6.30 3.29 10.27
N LYS A 150 -5.34 3.42 11.18
CA LYS A 150 -4.05 2.71 11.14
C LYS A 150 -4.18 1.21 11.42
N GLU A 151 -5.32 0.77 11.94
CA GLU A 151 -5.58 -0.64 12.25
C GLU A 151 -5.88 -1.48 10.98
N MET A 152 -6.41 -0.86 9.92
CA MET A 152 -6.79 -1.55 8.69
C MET A 152 -6.10 -0.93 7.48
N THR A 153 -5.67 -1.78 6.54
CA THR A 153 -5.15 -1.31 5.25
C THR A 153 -6.30 -1.11 4.27
N SER A 154 -6.11 -0.27 3.25
CA SER A 154 -7.10 -0.10 2.17
C SER A 154 -7.40 -1.40 1.44
N MET A 155 -6.42 -2.28 1.30
CA MET A 155 -6.63 -3.64 0.78
C MET A 155 -7.60 -4.44 1.66
N LYS A 156 -7.41 -4.46 2.99
CA LYS A 156 -8.31 -5.17 3.91
C LYS A 156 -9.73 -4.59 3.86
N LEU A 157 -9.86 -3.27 3.89
CA LEU A 157 -11.18 -2.62 3.79
C LEU A 157 -11.85 -2.88 2.46
N ALA A 158 -11.12 -2.81 1.34
CA ALA A 158 -11.66 -3.12 0.04
C ALA A 158 -12.23 -4.55 0.04
N ASN A 159 -11.46 -5.54 0.52
CA ASN A 159 -11.91 -6.93 0.62
C ASN A 159 -13.18 -7.07 1.47
N LEU A 160 -13.27 -6.40 2.62
CA LEU A 160 -14.48 -6.39 3.44
C LEU A 160 -15.69 -5.81 2.69
N PHE A 161 -15.49 -4.75 1.91
CA PHE A 161 -16.55 -4.14 1.11
C PHE A 161 -17.03 -5.10 0.01
N TYR A 162 -16.13 -5.84 -0.62
CA TYR A 162 -16.47 -6.87 -1.62
C TYR A 162 -17.22 -8.06 -1.02
N GLU A 163 -16.77 -8.54 0.14
CA GLU A 163 -17.36 -9.67 0.83
C GLU A 163 -18.81 -9.41 1.26
N THR A 164 -19.28 -8.16 1.26
CA THR A 164 -20.71 -7.84 1.42
C THR A 164 -21.58 -8.33 0.26
N GLY A 165 -21.00 -8.58 -0.91
CA GLY A 165 -21.72 -9.02 -2.11
C GLY A 165 -22.51 -7.91 -2.84
N PHE A 166 -22.57 -6.70 -2.31
CA PHE A 166 -23.26 -5.56 -2.94
C PHE A 166 -22.34 -4.71 -3.83
N LEU A 167 -21.03 -4.90 -3.67
CA LEU A 167 -20.00 -4.09 -4.30
C LEU A 167 -19.07 -4.98 -5.13
N ASN A 168 -18.68 -4.49 -6.30
CA ASN A 168 -17.55 -5.02 -7.05
C ASN A 168 -16.32 -4.17 -6.70
N ILE A 169 -15.18 -4.79 -6.42
CA ILE A 169 -13.90 -4.04 -6.37
C ILE A 169 -13.36 -3.98 -7.79
N LEU A 170 -13.03 -2.79 -8.26
CA LEU A 170 -12.22 -2.64 -9.45
C LEU A 170 -10.76 -2.89 -9.07
N ASN A 171 -10.38 -4.16 -9.09
CA ASN A 171 -9.16 -4.65 -8.46
C ASN A 171 -7.87 -4.38 -9.24
N ARG A 172 -7.96 -3.66 -10.37
CA ARG A 172 -6.77 -3.10 -11.04
C ARG A 172 -6.20 -1.88 -10.32
N THR A 173 -6.80 -1.49 -9.19
CA THR A 173 -6.53 -0.25 -8.46
C THR A 173 -5.51 -0.41 -7.32
N PHE A 174 -4.57 -1.35 -7.40
CA PHE A 174 -3.45 -1.40 -6.44
C PHE A 174 -2.37 -0.34 -6.72
N CYS A 175 -2.72 0.79 -7.36
CA CYS A 175 -1.77 1.87 -7.67
C CYS A 175 -2.42 3.14 -8.27
N PHE A 176 -3.67 3.53 -7.97
CA PHE A 176 -4.34 4.59 -8.77
C PHE A 176 -4.56 5.93 -8.04
N SER A 177 -3.46 6.57 -7.63
CA SER A 177 -3.37 8.04 -7.45
C SER A 177 -2.70 8.67 -8.68
N GLN A 178 -2.96 9.94 -9.01
CA GLN A 178 -2.27 10.67 -10.10
C GLN A 178 -0.72 10.64 -9.98
N SER A 179 -0.18 10.30 -8.81
CA SER A 179 1.24 9.99 -8.58
C SER A 179 1.75 8.73 -9.28
N LYS A 180 0.92 8.07 -10.11
CA LYS A 180 1.18 6.83 -10.87
C LYS A 180 2.51 6.79 -11.61
N GLU A 181 2.77 7.77 -12.46
CA GLU A 181 3.95 7.71 -13.33
C GLU A 181 5.21 7.88 -12.49
N LEU A 182 5.20 8.80 -11.54
CA LEU A 182 6.31 9.00 -10.62
C LEU A 182 6.52 7.80 -9.70
N MET A 183 5.46 7.24 -9.11
CA MET A 183 5.59 6.11 -8.17
C MET A 183 5.95 4.81 -8.90
N ILE A 184 5.33 4.51 -10.04
CA ILE A 184 5.67 3.33 -10.83
C ILE A 184 7.05 3.51 -11.48
N HIS A 185 7.42 4.68 -12.02
CA HIS A 185 8.80 4.90 -12.48
C HIS A 185 9.79 4.86 -11.33
N PHE A 186 9.46 5.37 -10.14
CA PHE A 186 10.35 5.32 -8.98
C PHE A 186 10.54 3.88 -8.52
N ILE A 187 9.45 3.10 -8.41
CA ILE A 187 9.49 1.68 -8.07
C ILE A 187 10.16 0.86 -9.18
N ILE A 188 9.94 1.15 -10.46
CA ILE A 188 10.52 0.38 -11.57
C ILE A 188 11.98 0.79 -11.78
N ASN A 189 12.33 2.07 -11.80
CA ASN A 189 13.72 2.49 -12.03
C ASN A 189 14.60 2.11 -10.84
N ASN A 190 14.13 2.32 -9.61
CA ASN A 190 14.90 1.93 -8.44
C ASN A 190 14.74 0.44 -8.10
N GLY A 191 13.59 -0.17 -8.36
CA GLY A 191 13.34 -1.61 -8.15
C GLY A 191 13.89 -2.53 -9.24
N GLN A 192 14.01 -2.10 -10.50
CA GLN A 192 14.72 -2.87 -11.53
C GLN A 192 16.24 -2.78 -11.34
N SER A 193 16.78 -1.66 -10.88
CA SER A 193 18.16 -1.60 -10.39
C SER A 193 18.38 -2.60 -9.24
N ILE A 194 17.37 -2.84 -8.40
CA ILE A 194 17.40 -3.85 -7.32
C ILE A 194 17.35 -5.30 -7.84
N ILE A 195 16.53 -5.62 -8.85
CA ILE A 195 16.42 -6.99 -9.39
C ILE A 195 17.64 -7.36 -10.24
N SER A 196 18.15 -6.42 -11.05
CA SER A 196 19.35 -6.64 -11.87
C SER A 196 20.63 -6.79 -11.03
N ALA A 197 20.74 -6.10 -9.89
CA ALA A 197 21.86 -6.30 -8.95
C ALA A 197 21.83 -7.67 -8.24
N LYS A 198 20.64 -8.20 -7.89
CA LYS A 198 20.50 -9.56 -7.31
C LYS A 198 20.81 -10.68 -8.33
N MET A 199 20.60 -10.44 -9.64
CA MET A 199 21.01 -11.39 -10.69
C MET A 199 22.51 -11.31 -11.04
N ALA A 200 23.15 -10.15 -10.91
CA ALA A 200 24.60 -10.02 -11.11
C ALA A 200 25.44 -10.55 -9.94
N ALA A 201 24.90 -10.52 -8.71
CA ALA A 201 25.57 -11.08 -7.52
C ALA A 201 25.42 -12.60 -7.36
N LYS A 202 24.53 -13.22 -8.15
CA LYS A 202 24.49 -14.67 -8.38
C LYS A 202 25.17 -14.98 -9.72
N GLY A 203 26.46 -14.68 -9.80
CA GLY A 203 27.33 -15.21 -10.85
C GLY A 203 27.50 -16.73 -10.72
N PRO A 204 27.93 -17.39 -11.81
CA PRO A 204 27.70 -18.81 -12.13
C PRO A 204 28.12 -19.83 -11.08
#